data_AF-A0AAU4LYF9-F1
#
_entry.id   AF-A0AAU4LYF9-F1
#
_cell.length_a   1.000
_cell.length_b   1.000
_cell.length_c   1.000
_cell.angle_alpha   90.00
_cell.angle_beta   90.00
_cell.angle_gamma   90.00
#
_symmetry.space_group_name_H-M   'P 1'
#
loop_
_entity.id
_entity.type
_entity.pdbx_description
1 polymer ?
#
loop_
_entity_poly.entity_id
_entity_poly.type
_entity_poly.pdbx_seq_one_letter_code
_entity_poly.pdbx_strand_id
1 'polypeptide(L)'
;MAFWDGLWPRREAQFEAGNAATNSIVLSKRHATVSLTKQGALTGNLRVNLSWRMRTSDIEGRSRQSGRLLRPFKLFQPDVVQAHTQGVVNVDLDLGCMYELKDGTKGVVQPLGNLIGDLNGPPYVRLSGDDRFGAPSGETVYVNLDQRDQIKRLLFFVYIYDQTPAFDRTHAKVTLYPGNGPRIEIELDERAPQARSCAVFTVENIKDELIVRREVKFVYGFQSELDRLYGWGMQWGRGYKSRA
;
A
#
# COMPACT_ATOMS: atom_id res chain seq x y z
N MET A 1 13.39 34.48 49.31
CA MET A 1 14.37 33.90 48.35
C MET A 1 14.12 32.40 48.38
N ALA A 2 13.56 31.68 47.40
CA ALA A 2 13.19 31.85 45.99
C ALA A 2 11.90 31.00 45.82
N PHE A 3 10.74 31.48 45.33
CA PHE A 3 10.33 31.92 43.99
C PHE A 3 10.83 31.02 42.83
N TRP A 4 9.88 30.31 42.21
CA TRP A 4 9.89 29.66 40.88
C TRP A 4 10.33 28.19 40.80
N ASP A 5 9.40 27.28 41.14
CA ASP A 5 9.34 25.93 40.54
C ASP A 5 7.87 25.66 40.18
N GLY A 6 7.57 25.53 38.89
CA GLY A 6 6.19 25.27 38.44
C GLY A 6 5.84 25.70 37.01
N LEU A 7 6.80 26.16 36.20
CA LEU A 7 6.59 26.47 34.79
C LEU A 7 7.12 25.35 33.90
N TRP A 8 6.48 24.18 33.91
CA TRP A 8 6.46 23.32 32.73
C TRP A 8 5.07 22.71 32.56
N PRO A 9 4.36 23.04 31.45
CA PRO A 9 3.15 22.33 31.10
C PRO A 9 3.55 20.88 30.82
N ARG A 10 2.99 19.96 31.60
CA ARG A 10 2.94 18.54 31.27
C ARG A 10 2.29 18.45 29.89
N ARG A 11 3.09 18.24 28.83
CA ARG A 11 2.60 17.93 27.49
C ARG A 11 1.87 16.59 27.58
N GLU A 12 0.58 16.65 27.88
CA GLU A 12 -0.33 15.59 27.48
C GLU A 12 -0.19 15.46 25.96
N ALA A 13 0.13 14.25 25.51
CA ALA A 13 0.10 13.93 24.10
C ALA A 13 -1.36 14.12 23.64
N GLN A 14 -1.61 15.25 22.99
CA GLN A 14 -2.86 15.54 22.31
C GLN A 14 -3.02 14.48 21.21
N PHE A 15 -3.74 13.41 21.54
CA PHE A 15 -4.21 12.46 20.55
C PHE A 15 -5.30 13.17 19.76
N GLU A 16 -4.92 13.66 18.59
CA GLU A 16 -5.83 14.28 17.65
C GLU A 16 -6.77 13.21 17.12
N ALA A 17 -8.03 13.28 17.54
CA ALA A 17 -9.11 12.53 16.93
C ALA A 17 -9.06 12.80 15.42
N GLY A 18 -9.17 11.72 14.63
CA GLY A 18 -9.13 11.77 13.17
C GLY A 18 -10.01 12.88 12.60
N ASN A 19 -9.61 13.41 11.44
CA ASN A 19 -10.27 14.48 10.71
C ASN A 19 -11.79 14.36 10.82
N ALA A 20 -12.47 15.29 11.52
CA ALA A 20 -13.84 15.10 12.01
C ALA A 20 -14.90 14.88 10.90
N ALA A 21 -14.55 15.09 9.63
CA ALA A 21 -15.39 14.78 8.47
C ALA A 21 -15.25 13.34 7.96
N THR A 22 -14.16 12.64 8.27
CA THR A 22 -13.87 11.27 7.85
C THR A 22 -13.16 10.56 8.99
N ASN A 23 -13.82 9.63 9.69
CA ASN A 23 -13.26 8.83 10.80
C ASN A 23 -12.06 7.98 10.33
N SER A 24 -10.91 8.63 10.17
CA SER A 24 -9.72 8.14 9.48
C SER A 24 -8.45 8.69 10.12
N ILE A 25 -7.42 7.85 10.20
CA ILE A 25 -6.08 8.16 10.68
C ILE A 25 -5.13 8.05 9.49
N VAL A 26 -4.42 9.12 9.17
CA VAL A 26 -3.39 9.09 8.11
C VAL A 26 -2.03 8.83 8.77
N LEU A 27 -1.34 7.76 8.38
CA LEU A 27 0.04 7.53 8.83
C LEU A 27 1.00 8.31 7.92
N SER A 28 1.81 9.15 8.54
CA SER A 28 2.83 9.96 7.86
C SER A 28 4.23 9.61 8.36
N LYS A 29 5.28 10.16 7.75
CA LYS A 29 6.65 10.02 8.24
C LYS A 29 6.81 10.49 9.70
N ARG A 30 6.02 11.49 10.13
CA ARG A 30 6.05 12.05 11.49
C ARG A 30 5.25 11.21 12.49
N HIS A 31 4.16 10.59 12.02
CA HIS A 31 3.27 9.75 12.80
C HIS A 31 3.16 8.38 12.13
N ALA A 32 4.21 7.59 12.25
CA ALA A 32 4.39 6.35 11.50
C ALA A 32 3.81 5.13 12.21
N THR A 33 3.18 5.25 13.38
CA THR A 33 2.73 4.08 14.16
C THR A 33 1.38 4.33 14.81
N VAL A 34 0.52 3.30 14.77
CA VAL A 34 -0.78 3.27 15.43
C VAL A 34 -1.01 1.89 16.03
N SER A 35 -1.63 1.85 17.20
CA SER A 35 -2.02 0.60 17.86
C SER A 35 -3.48 0.27 17.53
N LEU A 36 -3.73 -0.89 16.94
CA LEU A 36 -5.09 -1.37 16.68
C LEU A 36 -5.80 -1.71 18.00
N THR A 37 -5.06 -2.26 18.96
CA THR A 37 -5.59 -2.58 20.30
C THR A 37 -6.16 -1.36 21.00
N LYS A 38 -5.43 -0.23 20.97
CA LYS A 38 -5.87 1.03 21.61
C LYS A 38 -7.07 1.67 20.92
N GLN A 39 -7.31 1.35 19.65
CA GLN A 39 -8.46 1.84 18.88
C GLN A 39 -9.70 0.94 19.03
N GLY A 40 -9.65 -0.13 19.83
CA GLY A 40 -10.73 -1.10 19.96
C GLY A 40 -10.91 -1.99 18.72
N ALA A 41 -9.91 -2.01 17.84
CA ALA A 41 -9.93 -2.62 16.52
C ALA A 41 -9.43 -4.07 16.52
N LEU A 42 -9.90 -4.91 17.45
CA LEU A 42 -9.34 -6.26 17.67
C LEU A 42 -10.23 -7.42 17.24
N THR A 43 -11.47 -7.17 16.84
CA THR A 43 -12.45 -8.21 16.56
C THR A 43 -12.78 -8.28 15.08
N GLY A 44 -12.98 -9.49 14.56
CA GLY A 44 -13.36 -9.75 13.18
C GLY A 44 -12.21 -9.64 12.19
N ASN A 45 -12.50 -9.21 10.97
CA ASN A 45 -11.51 -9.14 9.89
C ASN A 45 -10.97 -7.73 9.71
N LEU A 46 -9.64 -7.60 9.68
CA LEU A 46 -8.96 -6.42 9.15
C LEU A 46 -8.91 -6.53 7.63
N ARG A 47 -9.54 -5.58 6.94
CA ARG A 47 -9.48 -5.49 5.48
C ARG A 47 -8.43 -4.47 5.06
N VAL A 48 -7.45 -4.90 4.29
CA VAL A 48 -6.40 -4.06 3.71
C VAL A 48 -6.67 -3.94 2.22
N ASN A 49 -6.98 -2.74 1.75
CA ASN A 49 -7.27 -2.47 0.35
C ASN A 49 -6.16 -1.64 -0.26
N LEU A 50 -5.70 -2.07 -1.43
CA LEU A 50 -4.84 -1.29 -2.31
C LEU A 50 -5.73 -0.62 -3.37
N SER A 51 -5.54 0.68 -3.56
CA SER A 51 -6.17 1.44 -4.65
C SER A 51 -5.10 2.25 -5.37
N TRP A 52 -5.15 2.31 -6.70
CA TRP A 52 -4.25 3.14 -7.48
C TRP A 52 -4.93 3.85 -8.63
N ARG A 53 -4.33 4.97 -9.04
CA ARG A 53 -4.71 5.72 -10.24
C ARG A 53 -3.47 6.19 -10.96
N MET A 54 -3.53 6.23 -12.30
CA MET A 54 -2.47 6.83 -13.12
C MET A 54 -2.40 8.34 -12.87
N ARG A 55 -1.19 8.90 -12.85
CA ARG A 55 -0.95 10.34 -12.86
C ARG A 55 -1.35 10.87 -14.23
N THR A 56 -2.27 11.83 -14.25
CA THR A 56 -2.85 12.41 -15.48
C THR A 56 -1.81 13.08 -16.38
N SER A 57 -0.64 13.43 -15.84
CA SER A 57 0.48 14.06 -16.58
C SER A 57 1.06 13.21 -17.72
N ASP A 58 0.86 11.89 -17.70
CA ASP A 58 1.32 10.98 -18.75
C ASP A 58 0.24 10.64 -19.79
N ILE A 59 -1.03 10.99 -19.51
CA ILE A 59 -2.15 10.87 -20.46
C ILE A 59 -2.17 12.08 -21.40
N GLU A 60 -1.70 13.24 -20.93
CA GLU A 60 -1.54 14.45 -21.73
C GLU A 60 -0.09 14.59 -22.21
N GLY A 61 0.28 13.77 -23.19
CA GLY A 61 1.54 13.94 -23.91
C GLY A 61 1.66 15.35 -24.52
N ARG A 62 2.46 16.22 -23.88
CA ARG A 62 3.22 17.35 -24.45
C ARG A 62 2.65 17.95 -25.76
N SER A 63 1.60 18.75 -25.69
CA SER A 63 1.40 19.80 -26.69
C SER A 63 2.39 20.94 -26.39
N ARG A 64 3.66 20.74 -26.77
CA ARG A 64 4.59 21.87 -26.94
C ARG A 64 4.03 22.73 -28.08
N GLN A 65 3.19 23.68 -27.71
CA GLN A 65 2.71 24.76 -28.57
C GLN A 65 3.86 25.76 -28.78
N SER A 66 4.98 25.30 -29.35
CA SER A 66 6.06 26.16 -29.81
C SER A 66 5.90 26.38 -31.31
N GLY A 67 5.53 27.60 -31.70
CA GLY A 67 5.71 28.07 -33.08
C GLY A 67 4.45 28.25 -33.93
N ARG A 68 3.40 28.89 -33.40
CA ARG A 68 2.27 29.38 -34.21
C ARG A 68 2.54 30.77 -34.80
N LEU A 69 3.58 30.92 -35.62
CA LEU A 69 3.80 32.21 -36.30
C LEU A 69 4.36 32.21 -37.73
N LEU A 70 4.50 31.06 -38.43
CA LEU A 70 5.18 31.07 -39.74
C LEU A 70 4.61 30.21 -40.88
N ARG A 71 3.35 29.71 -40.85
CA ARG A 71 2.83 28.90 -41.99
C ARG A 71 1.34 29.13 -42.31
N PRO A 72 0.98 30.06 -43.23
CA PRO A 72 -0.42 30.39 -43.54
C PRO A 72 -1.17 29.40 -44.46
N PHE A 73 -0.51 28.38 -45.02
CA PHE A 73 -1.14 27.47 -46.01
C PHE A 73 -1.58 26.09 -45.47
N LYS A 74 -1.70 25.90 -44.15
CA LYS A 74 -2.17 24.63 -43.54
C LYS A 74 -3.59 24.69 -42.96
N LEU A 75 -4.43 25.62 -43.43
CA LEU A 75 -5.81 25.77 -42.95
C LEU A 75 -6.82 24.79 -43.59
N PHE A 76 -6.40 24.01 -44.60
CA PHE A 76 -7.30 23.12 -45.37
C PHE A 76 -6.85 21.65 -45.39
N GLN A 77 -5.98 21.24 -44.47
CA GLN A 77 -5.73 19.81 -44.26
C GLN A 77 -6.72 19.34 -43.19
N PRO A 78 -7.64 18.40 -43.50
CA PRO A 78 -8.44 17.78 -42.45
C PRO A 78 -7.48 17.18 -41.44
N ASP A 79 -7.71 17.45 -40.15
CA ASP A 79 -6.98 16.79 -39.07
C ASP A 79 -7.07 15.29 -39.33
N VAL A 80 -5.93 14.69 -39.68
CA VAL A 80 -5.80 13.24 -39.64
C VAL A 80 -6.12 12.88 -38.20
N VAL A 81 -7.29 12.28 -37.99
CA VAL A 81 -7.66 11.64 -36.73
C VAL A 81 -6.70 10.48 -36.58
N GLN A 82 -5.50 10.80 -36.13
CA GLN A 82 -4.49 9.85 -35.75
C GLN A 82 -5.09 9.22 -34.49
N ALA A 83 -5.62 8.02 -34.67
CA ALA A 83 -6.14 7.20 -33.60
C ALA A 83 -5.12 7.29 -32.46
N HIS A 84 -5.51 7.96 -31.37
CA HIS A 84 -4.70 8.10 -30.17
C HIS A 84 -4.64 6.73 -29.49
N THR A 85 -3.95 5.77 -30.09
CA THR A 85 -3.37 4.66 -29.34
C THR A 85 -2.03 5.14 -28.78
N GLN A 86 -2.07 6.20 -27.97
CA GLN A 86 -1.05 6.33 -26.94
C GLN A 86 -1.28 5.12 -26.05
N GLY A 87 -0.39 4.13 -26.16
CA GLY A 87 -0.48 2.91 -25.36
C GLY A 87 -0.55 3.32 -23.90
N VAL A 88 -1.75 3.28 -23.33
CA VAL A 88 -1.97 3.37 -21.90
C VAL A 88 -1.13 2.24 -21.35
N VAL A 89 0.02 2.56 -20.77
CA VAL A 89 0.85 1.53 -20.15
C VAL A 89 0.02 1.00 -19.01
N ASN A 90 -0.53 -0.20 -19.18
CA ASN A 90 -1.35 -0.82 -18.18
C ASN A 90 -0.44 -1.13 -16.99
N VAL A 91 -0.66 -0.42 -15.89
CA VAL A 91 0.09 -0.61 -14.65
C VAL A 91 -0.73 -1.55 -13.77
N ASP A 92 -0.17 -2.73 -13.55
CA ASP A 92 -0.74 -3.77 -12.69
C ASP A 92 0.02 -3.78 -11.36
N LEU A 93 -0.58 -3.22 -10.31
CA LEU A 93 -0.02 -3.23 -8.97
C LEU A 93 -0.65 -4.37 -8.17
N ASP A 94 0.19 -5.24 -7.64
CA ASP A 94 -0.22 -6.36 -6.83
C ASP A 94 0.06 -6.10 -5.34
N LEU A 95 -0.85 -6.53 -4.48
CA LEU A 95 -0.74 -6.52 -3.03
C LEU A 95 -0.32 -7.92 -2.54
N GLY A 96 0.70 -7.95 -1.69
CA GLY A 96 1.17 -9.16 -1.03
C GLY A 96 1.33 -8.96 0.47
N CYS A 97 1.36 -10.07 1.19
CA CYS A 97 1.58 -10.10 2.63
C CYS A 97 2.56 -11.23 2.98
N MET A 98 3.70 -10.91 3.59
CA MET A 98 4.52 -11.92 4.26
C MET A 98 4.02 -12.09 5.68
N TYR A 99 3.91 -13.35 6.13
CA TYR A 99 3.47 -13.67 7.47
C TYR A 99 4.53 -14.44 8.24
N GLU A 100 4.54 -14.25 9.55
CA GLU A 100 5.23 -15.09 10.52
C GLU A 100 4.27 -15.33 11.68
N LEU A 101 3.99 -16.59 11.96
CA LEU A 101 3.17 -17.03 13.08
C LEU A 101 4.03 -17.26 14.32
N LYS A 102 3.40 -17.31 15.51
CA LYS A 102 4.09 -17.50 16.79
C LYS A 102 4.77 -18.88 16.91
N ASP A 103 4.27 -19.88 16.18
CA ASP A 103 4.87 -21.22 16.06
C ASP A 103 6.15 -21.24 15.19
N GLY A 104 6.48 -20.12 14.54
CA GLY A 104 7.64 -19.98 13.64
C GLY A 104 7.32 -20.26 12.16
N THR A 105 6.09 -20.66 11.84
CA THR A 105 5.65 -20.85 10.45
C THR A 105 5.68 -19.51 9.71
N LYS A 106 6.31 -19.52 8.53
CA LYS A 106 6.47 -18.33 7.69
C LYS A 106 6.04 -18.63 6.27
N GLY A 107 5.59 -17.61 5.58
CA GLY A 107 5.26 -17.71 4.16
C GLY A 107 4.82 -16.37 3.59
N VAL A 108 4.25 -16.44 2.39
CA VAL A 108 3.75 -15.28 1.67
C VAL A 108 2.36 -15.59 1.12
N VAL A 109 1.47 -14.61 1.23
CA VAL A 109 0.19 -14.54 0.56
C VAL A 109 0.31 -13.52 -0.56
N GLN A 110 0.06 -13.94 -1.80
CA GLN A 110 0.19 -13.11 -3.00
C GLN A 110 -0.52 -13.75 -4.20
N PRO A 111 -0.90 -12.96 -5.23
CA PRO A 111 -1.44 -13.51 -6.47
C PRO A 111 -0.47 -14.49 -7.16
N LEU A 112 0.83 -14.21 -7.08
CA LEU A 112 1.88 -14.98 -7.74
C LEU A 112 1.98 -16.41 -7.17
N GLY A 113 1.84 -17.42 -8.05
CA GLY A 113 1.87 -18.83 -7.64
C GLY A 113 0.59 -19.32 -6.98
N ASN A 114 -0.52 -18.58 -7.11
CA ASN A 114 -1.82 -18.90 -6.52
C ASN A 114 -1.78 -19.07 -4.98
N LEU A 115 -0.93 -18.29 -4.32
CA LEU A 115 -0.77 -18.31 -2.86
C LEU A 115 -1.77 -17.36 -2.22
N ILE A 116 -3.06 -17.65 -2.38
CA ILE A 116 -4.14 -16.75 -1.93
C ILE A 116 -4.40 -16.78 -0.42
N GLY A 117 -3.91 -17.79 0.31
CA GLY A 117 -4.08 -17.94 1.75
C GLY A 117 -5.50 -18.37 2.19
N ASP A 118 -5.74 -18.39 3.51
CA ASP A 118 -6.99 -18.79 4.16
C ASP A 118 -7.23 -17.96 5.43
N LEU A 119 -8.50 -17.67 5.74
CA LEU A 119 -8.93 -16.97 6.96
C LEU A 119 -9.26 -17.92 8.12
N ASN A 120 -9.66 -19.15 7.82
CA ASN A 120 -10.12 -20.11 8.83
C ASN A 120 -8.98 -21.03 9.31
N GLY A 121 -8.01 -21.31 8.46
CA GLY A 121 -6.75 -21.97 8.83
C GLY A 121 -5.54 -21.02 8.75
N PRO A 122 -4.36 -21.46 9.24
CA PRO A 122 -3.10 -20.79 8.94
C PRO A 122 -2.97 -20.52 7.43
N PRO A 123 -2.64 -19.28 6.99
CA PRO A 123 -2.01 -18.21 7.75
C PRO A 123 -2.94 -17.17 8.40
N TYR A 124 -4.27 -17.39 8.41
CA TYR A 124 -5.27 -16.41 8.86
C TYR A 124 -5.27 -15.10 8.06
N VAL A 125 -4.69 -15.15 6.86
CA VAL A 125 -4.57 -14.06 5.90
C VAL A 125 -5.02 -14.59 4.56
N ARG A 126 -5.93 -13.87 3.89
CA ARG A 126 -6.45 -14.26 2.58
C ARG A 126 -6.51 -13.08 1.63
N LEU A 127 -6.02 -13.27 0.42
CA LEU A 127 -6.20 -12.36 -0.70
C LEU A 127 -7.54 -12.65 -1.39
N SER A 128 -8.30 -11.61 -1.72
CA SER A 128 -9.59 -11.74 -2.44
C SER A 128 -9.43 -12.15 -3.90
N GLY A 129 -8.26 -11.90 -4.49
CA GLY A 129 -8.07 -11.84 -5.94
C GLY A 129 -8.51 -10.48 -6.51
N ASP A 130 -8.25 -10.26 -7.81
CA ASP A 130 -8.67 -9.08 -8.59
C ASP A 130 -10.20 -8.98 -8.62
N ASP A 131 -10.77 -8.41 -7.56
CA ASP A 131 -12.20 -8.29 -7.40
C ASP A 131 -12.66 -6.87 -7.73
N ARG A 132 -13.37 -6.79 -8.87
CA ARG A 132 -13.75 -5.57 -9.60
C ARG A 132 -15.00 -4.90 -9.04
N PHE A 133 -15.37 -5.18 -7.79
CA PHE A 133 -16.54 -4.58 -7.16
C PHE A 133 -16.26 -3.13 -6.73
N GLY A 134 -16.42 -2.22 -7.69
CA GLY A 134 -16.85 -0.84 -7.43
C GLY A 134 -15.79 0.18 -7.00
N ALA A 135 -14.51 -0.18 -7.01
CA ALA A 135 -13.40 0.76 -6.83
C ALA A 135 -12.45 0.72 -8.05
N PRO A 136 -11.82 1.85 -8.43
CA PRO A 136 -10.79 1.85 -9.46
C PRO A 136 -9.69 0.83 -9.09
N SER A 137 -9.35 -0.06 -10.05
CA SER A 137 -8.26 -1.06 -10.03
C SER A 137 -7.57 -1.23 -8.67
N GLY A 138 -7.91 -2.30 -7.95
CA GLY A 138 -7.47 -2.51 -6.57
C GLY A 138 -7.49 -3.98 -6.13
N GLU A 139 -6.56 -4.37 -5.26
CA GLU A 139 -6.54 -5.70 -4.61
C GLU A 139 -6.86 -5.57 -3.12
N THR A 140 -7.48 -6.62 -2.54
CA THR A 140 -7.85 -6.64 -1.12
C THR A 140 -7.31 -7.86 -0.41
N VAL A 141 -6.65 -7.65 0.74
CA VAL A 141 -6.24 -8.70 1.67
C VAL A 141 -7.08 -8.60 2.95
N TYR A 142 -7.54 -9.73 3.44
CA TYR A 142 -8.22 -9.88 4.71
C TYR A 142 -7.31 -10.58 5.72
N VAL A 143 -7.29 -10.09 6.95
CA VAL A 143 -6.60 -10.73 8.09
C VAL A 143 -7.64 -11.02 9.16
N ASN A 144 -7.71 -12.25 9.62
CA ASN A 144 -8.57 -12.63 10.73
C ASN A 144 -7.94 -12.22 12.06
N LEU A 145 -8.46 -11.15 12.68
CA LEU A 145 -7.97 -10.65 13.96
C LEU A 145 -8.44 -11.47 15.15
N ASP A 146 -9.46 -12.32 15.00
CA ASP A 146 -9.87 -13.24 16.07
C ASP A 146 -8.77 -14.30 16.32
N GLN A 147 -7.88 -14.52 15.35
CA GLN A 147 -6.70 -15.38 15.45
C GLN A 147 -5.39 -14.58 15.65
N ARG A 148 -5.48 -13.30 16.04
CA ARG A 148 -4.31 -12.41 16.24
C ARG A 148 -3.25 -12.97 17.19
N ASP A 149 -3.66 -13.81 18.14
CA ASP A 149 -2.77 -14.39 19.13
C ASP A 149 -1.82 -15.42 18.51
N GLN A 150 -2.12 -15.93 17.32
CA GLN A 150 -1.23 -16.79 16.54
C GLN A 150 -0.28 -16.02 15.63
N ILE A 151 -0.57 -14.74 15.37
CA ILE A 151 0.21 -13.91 14.46
C ILE A 151 1.34 -13.24 15.23
N LYS A 152 2.59 -13.43 14.79
CA LYS A 152 3.76 -12.75 15.35
C LYS A 152 4.02 -11.44 14.63
N ARG A 153 4.14 -11.48 13.31
CA ARG A 153 4.26 -10.27 12.46
C ARG A 153 3.77 -10.50 11.04
N LEU A 154 3.29 -9.43 10.43
CA LEU A 154 2.89 -9.34 9.03
C LEU A 154 3.64 -8.18 8.37
N LEU A 155 4.05 -8.35 7.12
CA LEU A 155 4.57 -7.28 6.26
C LEU A 155 3.72 -7.19 5.01
N PHE A 156 3.04 -6.06 4.84
CA PHE A 156 2.29 -5.76 3.63
C PHE A 156 3.16 -5.00 2.65
N PHE A 157 3.19 -5.49 1.42
CA PHE A 157 3.99 -4.91 0.36
C PHE A 157 3.20 -4.84 -0.93
N VAL A 158 3.53 -3.84 -1.73
CA VAL A 158 3.00 -3.67 -3.09
C VAL A 158 4.13 -3.89 -4.06
N TYR A 159 3.89 -4.60 -5.14
CA TYR A 159 4.90 -4.87 -6.15
C TYR A 159 4.29 -4.78 -7.54
N ILE A 160 5.15 -4.56 -8.52
CA ILE A 160 4.77 -4.58 -9.92
C ILE A 160 5.52 -5.67 -10.66
N TYR A 161 4.78 -6.55 -11.34
CA TYR A 161 5.37 -7.62 -12.15
C TYR A 161 5.86 -7.12 -13.51
N ASP A 162 5.02 -6.37 -14.21
CA ASP A 162 5.35 -5.81 -15.52
C ASP A 162 6.40 -4.72 -15.31
N GLN A 163 7.60 -4.87 -15.88
CA GLN A 163 8.81 -4.06 -15.59
C GLN A 163 8.70 -2.53 -15.85
N THR A 164 7.49 -2.03 -16.04
CA THR A 164 7.09 -0.64 -16.09
C THR A 164 7.43 0.10 -14.79
N PRO A 165 8.05 1.29 -14.86
CA PRO A 165 8.16 2.24 -13.77
C PRO A 165 6.77 2.71 -13.27
N ALA A 166 6.13 1.97 -12.36
CA ALA A 166 4.78 2.28 -11.90
C ALA A 166 4.73 3.29 -10.76
N PHE A 167 5.58 3.15 -9.73
CA PHE A 167 5.46 3.97 -8.51
C PHE A 167 5.69 5.47 -8.74
N ASP A 168 6.46 5.87 -9.76
CA ASP A 168 6.58 7.29 -10.13
C ASP A 168 5.40 7.81 -10.97
N ARG A 169 4.64 6.91 -11.61
CA ARG A 169 3.54 7.23 -12.53
C ARG A 169 2.16 7.00 -11.92
N THR A 170 2.05 6.30 -10.81
CA THR A 170 0.78 6.05 -10.11
C THR A 170 0.72 6.76 -8.78
N HIS A 171 -0.48 7.18 -8.39
CA HIS A 171 -0.81 7.45 -7.00
C HIS A 171 -1.43 6.20 -6.40
N ALA A 172 -0.64 5.45 -5.63
CA ALA A 172 -1.12 4.29 -4.88
C ALA A 172 -1.42 4.69 -3.43
N LYS A 173 -2.52 4.15 -2.90
CA LYS A 173 -2.93 4.31 -1.51
C LYS A 173 -3.35 2.97 -0.96
N VAL A 174 -2.85 2.64 0.23
CA VAL A 174 -3.28 1.48 0.98
C VAL A 174 -4.12 1.93 2.17
N THR A 175 -5.30 1.33 2.31
CA THR A 175 -6.25 1.66 3.37
C THR A 175 -6.58 0.41 4.18
N LEU A 176 -6.40 0.50 5.48
CA LEU A 176 -6.78 -0.52 6.45
C LEU A 176 -8.16 -0.16 7.01
N TYR A 177 -9.07 -1.12 6.96
CA TYR A 177 -10.41 -1.06 7.52
C TYR A 177 -10.47 -2.07 8.66
N PRO A 178 -10.24 -1.64 9.90
CA PRO A 178 -10.49 -2.50 11.05
C PRO A 178 -11.99 -2.76 11.21
N GLY A 179 -12.35 -3.88 11.86
CA GLY A 179 -13.76 -4.23 12.11
C GLY A 179 -14.48 -3.20 12.98
N ASN A 180 -13.75 -2.56 13.90
CA ASN A 180 -14.20 -1.44 14.73
C ASN A 180 -13.11 -0.36 14.76
N GLY A 181 -13.50 0.91 14.85
CA GLY A 181 -12.56 2.05 14.94
C GLY A 181 -12.32 2.79 13.61
N PRO A 182 -11.43 3.80 13.61
CA PRO A 182 -11.14 4.60 12.42
C PRO A 182 -10.37 3.80 11.37
N ARG A 183 -10.64 4.09 10.10
CA ARG A 183 -9.81 3.55 8.99
C ARG A 183 -8.41 4.14 9.05
N ILE A 184 -7.39 3.39 8.64
CA ILE A 184 -6.01 3.89 8.58
C ILE A 184 -5.58 4.01 7.13
N GLU A 185 -5.09 5.18 6.73
CA GLU A 185 -4.68 5.46 5.35
C GLU A 185 -3.17 5.67 5.26
N ILE A 186 -2.54 5.02 4.29
CA ILE A 186 -1.11 5.10 4.00
C ILE A 186 -0.94 5.42 2.52
N GLU A 187 -0.42 6.62 2.26
CA GLU A 187 -0.13 7.07 0.89
C GLU A 187 1.28 6.65 0.47
N LEU A 188 1.39 6.18 -0.77
CA LEU A 188 2.65 5.89 -1.46
C LEU A 188 2.95 7.04 -2.42
N ASP A 189 3.26 8.21 -1.86
CA ASP A 189 3.48 9.46 -2.59
C ASP A 189 4.94 9.68 -3.02
N GLU A 190 5.88 8.94 -2.42
CA GLU A 190 7.32 9.09 -2.68
C GLU A 190 7.69 8.64 -4.09
N ARG A 191 8.53 9.43 -4.77
CA ARG A 191 8.99 9.13 -6.13
C ARG A 191 10.16 8.17 -6.09
N ALA A 192 9.94 6.94 -6.56
CA ALA A 192 10.96 5.91 -6.70
C ALA A 192 10.88 5.29 -8.10
N PRO A 193 11.42 5.96 -9.15
CA PRO A 193 11.20 5.57 -10.55
C PRO A 193 11.77 4.21 -10.93
N GLN A 194 12.72 3.70 -10.18
CA GLN A 194 13.37 2.40 -10.43
C GLN A 194 12.93 1.32 -9.43
N ALA A 195 12.08 1.65 -8.46
CA ALA A 195 11.58 0.68 -7.51
C ALA A 195 10.59 -0.28 -8.17
N ARG A 196 10.70 -1.56 -7.84
CA ARG A 196 9.82 -2.63 -8.30
C ARG A 196 8.89 -3.13 -7.22
N SER A 197 9.24 -2.89 -5.96
CA SER A 197 8.39 -3.19 -4.81
C SER A 197 8.48 -2.11 -3.76
N CYS A 198 7.47 -2.04 -2.90
CA CYS A 198 7.39 -1.15 -1.77
C CYS A 198 6.88 -1.92 -0.55
N ALA A 199 7.66 -1.96 0.52
CA ALA A 199 7.16 -2.36 1.84
C ALA A 199 6.32 -1.22 2.40
N VAL A 200 5.01 -1.41 2.52
CA VAL A 200 4.08 -0.34 2.87
C VAL A 200 3.98 -0.19 4.38
N PHE A 201 3.67 -1.27 5.09
CA PHE A 201 3.55 -1.26 6.53
C PHE A 201 3.75 -2.66 7.14
N THR A 202 4.11 -2.70 8.41
CA THR A 202 4.14 -3.92 9.21
C THR A 202 3.00 -3.92 10.24
N VAL A 203 2.55 -5.11 10.60
CA VAL A 203 1.71 -5.36 11.78
C VAL A 203 2.50 -6.29 12.69
N GLU A 204 2.83 -5.85 13.90
CA GLU A 204 3.58 -6.64 14.87
C GLU A 204 2.74 -6.86 16.12
N ASN A 205 2.75 -8.09 16.63
CA ASN A 205 2.15 -8.41 17.91
C ASN A 205 3.21 -8.27 19.02
N ILE A 206 3.18 -7.16 19.74
CA ILE A 206 4.12 -6.83 20.83
C ILE A 206 3.35 -6.84 22.13
N LYS A 207 3.61 -7.83 23.01
CA LYS A 207 2.93 -7.96 24.31
C LYS A 207 1.40 -7.96 24.19
N ASP A 208 0.88 -8.71 23.23
CA ASP A 208 -0.56 -8.82 22.92
C ASP A 208 -1.21 -7.51 22.40
N GLU A 209 -0.37 -6.52 22.06
CA GLU A 209 -0.76 -5.30 21.36
C GLU A 209 -0.42 -5.42 19.87
N LEU A 210 -1.42 -5.24 18.99
CA LEU A 210 -1.19 -5.18 17.55
C LEU A 210 -0.79 -3.76 17.15
N ILE A 211 0.45 -3.60 16.73
CA ILE A 211 1.04 -2.33 16.35
C ILE A 211 1.22 -2.29 14.83
N VAL A 212 0.57 -1.32 14.18
CA VAL A 212 0.74 -1.01 12.76
C VAL A 212 1.82 0.05 12.62
N ARG A 213 2.85 -0.22 11.82
CA ARG A 213 3.92 0.74 11.52
C ARG A 213 4.02 0.99 10.02
N ARG A 214 3.92 2.25 9.61
CA ARG A 214 4.20 2.72 8.25
C ARG A 214 5.70 2.57 7.98
N GLU A 215 6.01 1.87 6.90
CA GLU A 215 7.38 1.66 6.42
C GLU A 215 7.63 2.49 5.16
N VAL A 216 6.79 2.34 4.14
CA VAL A 216 6.89 2.98 2.80
C VAL A 216 8.34 2.98 2.28
N LYS A 217 8.96 1.80 2.30
CA LYS A 217 10.33 1.58 1.83
C LYS A 217 10.32 0.98 0.43
N PHE A 218 10.79 1.75 -0.52
CA PHE A 218 10.90 1.35 -1.92
C PHE A 218 12.20 0.58 -2.17
N VAL A 219 12.09 -0.54 -2.88
CA VAL A 219 13.23 -1.41 -3.22
C VAL A 219 13.28 -1.69 -4.72
N TYR A 220 14.49 -1.86 -5.23
CA TYR A 220 14.76 -2.15 -6.65
C TYR A 220 14.52 -3.64 -6.99
N GLY A 221 14.31 -4.48 -5.97
CA GLY A 221 14.01 -5.90 -6.09
C GLY A 221 12.54 -6.25 -5.88
N PHE A 222 12.30 -7.56 -5.77
CA PHE A 222 10.99 -8.16 -5.54
C PHE A 222 10.86 -8.65 -4.09
N GLN A 223 10.03 -9.67 -3.85
CA GLN A 223 9.77 -10.22 -2.53
C GLN A 223 11.06 -10.70 -1.82
N SER A 224 11.99 -11.33 -2.54
CA SER A 224 13.25 -11.79 -1.95
C SER A 224 14.11 -10.67 -1.35
N GLU A 225 14.04 -9.45 -1.90
CA GLU A 225 14.77 -8.31 -1.37
C GLU A 225 14.08 -7.71 -0.14
N LEU A 226 12.75 -7.72 -0.13
CA LEU A 226 11.96 -7.36 1.06
C LEU A 226 12.20 -8.34 2.21
N ASP A 227 12.23 -9.63 1.92
CA ASP A 227 12.56 -10.67 2.91
C ASP A 227 13.94 -10.39 3.54
N ARG A 228 14.98 -10.16 2.72
CA ARG A 228 16.31 -9.80 3.22
C ARG A 228 16.31 -8.55 4.09
N LEU A 229 15.59 -7.51 3.66
CA LEU A 229 15.54 -6.23 4.36
C LEU A 229 14.93 -6.35 5.76
N TYR A 230 13.93 -7.22 5.95
CA TYR A 230 13.24 -7.39 7.22
C TYR A 230 13.55 -8.70 7.97
N GLY A 231 14.40 -9.55 7.40
CA GLY A 231 14.90 -10.77 8.02
C GLY A 231 13.82 -11.83 8.24
N TRP A 232 13.04 -12.17 7.21
CA TRP A 232 12.13 -13.33 7.30
C TRP A 232 12.92 -14.65 7.18
N GLY A 233 13.92 -14.70 6.31
CA GLY A 233 14.80 -15.84 6.07
C GLY A 233 14.13 -16.96 5.25
N MET A 234 13.23 -16.61 4.32
CA MET A 234 12.54 -17.57 3.47
C MET A 234 13.38 -17.93 2.24
N GLN A 235 13.10 -19.11 1.67
CA GLN A 235 13.67 -19.53 0.40
C GLN A 235 12.69 -19.18 -0.74
N TRP A 236 13.19 -18.49 -1.76
CA TRP A 236 12.37 -18.01 -2.87
C TRP A 236 12.66 -18.78 -4.16
N GLY A 237 11.61 -19.29 -4.79
CA GLY A 237 11.64 -19.85 -6.14
C GLY A 237 11.11 -18.86 -7.18
N ARG A 238 11.24 -19.22 -8.47
CA ARG A 238 10.57 -18.46 -9.54
C ARG A 238 9.07 -18.73 -9.50
N GLY A 239 8.27 -17.67 -9.42
CA GLY A 239 6.82 -17.72 -9.58
C GLY A 239 6.38 -17.05 -10.88
N TYR A 240 5.22 -17.44 -11.41
CA TYR A 240 4.62 -16.84 -12.60
C TYR A 240 3.17 -16.45 -12.29
N LYS A 241 2.74 -15.28 -12.78
CA LYS A 241 1.34 -14.85 -12.72
C LYS A 241 0.69 -15.40 -13.98
N SER A 242 -0.21 -16.37 -13.85
CA SER A 242 -1.04 -16.80 -14.98
C SER A 242 -1.95 -15.64 -15.36
N ARG A 243 -1.75 -15.05 -16.54
CA ARG A 243 -2.74 -14.14 -17.10
C ARG A 243 -3.99 -14.97 -17.39
N ALA A 244 -5.07 -14.70 -16.66
CA ALA A 244 -6.39 -15.25 -16.95
C ALA A 244 -6.94 -14.64 -18.24
#